data_AF-A0A2W4I7Z7-F1
#
_entry.id   AF-A0A2W4I7Z7-F1
#
_cell.length_a   1.000
_cell.length_b   1.000
_cell.length_c   1.000
_cell.angle_alpha   90.00
_cell.angle_beta   90.00
_cell.angle_gamma   90.00
#
_symmetry.space_group_name_H-M   'P 1'
#
loop_
_entity.id
_entity.type
_entity.pdbx_description
1 polymer ?
#
loop_
_entity_poly.entity_id
_entity_poly.type
_entity_poly.pdbx_seq_one_letter_code
_entity_poly.pdbx_strand_id
1 'polypeptide(L)'
;MKANLERIKEMDLEMIELEKDVKFLEETFEKMKEVEKRYKKLEKYYYSDWREDHESGKDLMYGILSEDGLRNIFGDKYELEKNILKFLVKKL
;
A
#
# COMPACT_ATOMS: atom_id res chain seq x y z
N MET A 1 -17.32 -26.68 -37.26
CA MET A 1 -16.64 -26.89 -35.95
C MET A 1 -17.65 -26.67 -34.84
N LYS A 2 -17.76 -27.59 -33.86
CA LYS A 2 -18.53 -27.33 -32.63
C LYS A 2 -17.64 -26.61 -31.62
N ALA A 3 -18.20 -25.66 -30.89
CA ALA A 3 -17.52 -24.95 -29.82
C ALA A 3 -17.18 -25.90 -28.65
N ASN A 4 -16.01 -25.74 -28.04
CA ASN A 4 -15.63 -26.46 -26.83
C ASN A 4 -16.21 -25.71 -25.61
N LEU A 5 -17.36 -26.19 -25.14
CA LEU A 5 -18.14 -25.55 -24.06
C LEU A 5 -17.38 -25.47 -22.73
N GLU A 6 -16.54 -26.46 -22.42
CA GLU A 6 -15.81 -26.47 -21.15
C GLU A 6 -14.76 -25.37 -21.10
N ARG A 7 -13.97 -25.27 -22.17
CA ARG A 7 -12.99 -24.18 -22.32
C ARG A 7 -13.66 -22.81 -22.30
N ILE A 8 -14.85 -22.67 -22.90
CA ILE A 8 -15.56 -21.39 -22.92
C ILE A 8 -15.98 -20.99 -21.50
N LYS A 9 -16.51 -21.92 -20.70
CA LYS A 9 -16.89 -21.64 -19.31
C LYS A 9 -15.68 -21.28 -18.44
N GLU A 10 -14.57 -22.00 -18.60
CA GLU A 10 -13.33 -21.70 -17.88
C GLU A 10 -12.85 -20.28 -18.18
N MET A 11 -12.80 -19.89 -19.46
CA MET A 11 -12.38 -18.54 -19.84
C MET A 11 -13.37 -17.45 -19.43
N ASP A 12 -14.68 -17.75 -19.40
CA ASP A 12 -15.70 -16.82 -18.91
C ASP A 12 -15.53 -16.55 -17.41
N LEU A 13 -15.21 -17.57 -16.62
CA LEU A 13 -14.88 -17.42 -15.20
C LEU A 13 -13.61 -16.59 -15.00
N GLU A 14 -12.54 -16.88 -15.74
CA GLU A 14 -11.30 -16.09 -15.69
C GLU A 14 -11.54 -14.62 -16.08
N MET A 15 -12.41 -14.36 -17.07
CA MET A 15 -12.77 -13.00 -17.46
C MET A 15 -13.51 -12.27 -16.33
N ILE A 16 -14.48 -12.92 -15.69
CA ILE A 16 -15.24 -12.35 -14.57
C ILE A 16 -14.33 -12.05 -13.37
N GLU A 17 -13.40 -12.94 -13.04
CA GLU A 17 -12.45 -12.70 -11.94
C GLU A 17 -11.46 -11.60 -12.29
N LEU A 18 -10.93 -11.58 -13.52
CA LEU A 18 -10.04 -10.52 -13.97
C LEU A 18 -10.71 -9.13 -13.92
N GLU A 19 -11.98 -9.01 -14.28
CA GLU A 19 -12.73 -7.75 -14.17
C GLU A 19 -12.80 -7.25 -12.72
N LYS A 20 -13.03 -8.16 -11.76
CA LYS A 20 -13.05 -7.81 -10.33
C LYS A 20 -11.67 -7.38 -9.85
N ASP A 21 -10.63 -8.10 -10.23
CA ASP A 21 -9.26 -7.82 -9.84
C ASP A 21 -8.79 -6.46 -10.40
N VAL A 22 -9.10 -6.16 -11.66
CA VAL A 22 -8.78 -4.86 -12.26
C VAL A 22 -9.43 -3.72 -11.48
N LYS A 23 -10.72 -3.84 -11.16
CA LYS A 23 -11.42 -2.82 -10.36
C LYS A 23 -10.81 -2.67 -8.97
N PHE A 24 -10.47 -3.77 -8.30
CA PHE A 24 -9.81 -3.74 -7.01
C PHE A 24 -8.45 -3.04 -7.07
N LEU A 25 -7.68 -3.26 -8.14
CA LEU A 25 -6.39 -2.59 -8.36
C LEU A 25 -6.57 -1.08 -8.59
N GLU A 26 -7.59 -0.66 -9.34
CA GLU A 26 -7.91 0.76 -9.52
C GLU A 26 -8.24 1.44 -8.18
N GLU A 27 -9.10 0.82 -7.37
CA GLU A 27 -9.44 1.34 -6.03
C GLU A 27 -8.22 1.37 -5.10
N THR A 28 -7.36 0.35 -5.20
CA THR A 28 -6.11 0.28 -4.44
C THR A 28 -5.14 1.39 -4.86
N PHE A 29 -5.06 1.71 -6.15
CA PHE A 29 -4.24 2.81 -6.64
C PHE A 29 -4.68 4.16 -6.06
N GLU A 30 -5.98 4.43 -5.97
CA GLU A 30 -6.47 5.64 -5.29
C GLU A 30 -6.11 5.64 -3.79
N LYS A 31 -6.21 4.49 -3.12
CA LYS A 31 -5.75 4.37 -1.72
C LYS A 31 -4.25 4.63 -1.58
N MET A 32 -3.42 4.20 -2.52
CA MET A 32 -1.97 4.48 -2.49
C MET A 32 -1.69 5.98 -2.50
N LYS A 33 -2.44 6.79 -3.25
CA LYS A 33 -2.31 8.26 -3.23
C LYS A 33 -2.61 8.84 -1.84
N GLU A 34 -3.61 8.30 -1.16
CA GLU A 34 -3.96 8.71 0.21
C GLU A 34 -2.92 8.23 1.24
N VAL A 35 -2.32 7.05 1.03
CA VAL A 35 -1.17 6.59 1.84
C VAL A 35 0.00 7.57 1.68
N GLU A 36 0.31 7.99 0.47
CA GLU A 36 1.40 8.94 0.21
C GLU A 36 1.19 10.30 0.89
N LYS A 37 -0.05 10.81 0.88
CA LYS A 37 -0.39 12.05 1.61
C LYS A 37 -0.17 11.91 3.12
N ARG A 38 -0.62 10.80 3.71
CA ARG A 38 -0.43 10.53 5.15
C ARG A 38 1.05 10.34 5.48
N TYR A 39 1.77 9.60 4.64
CA TYR A 39 3.20 9.40 4.76
C TYR A 39 3.95 10.74 4.80
N LYS A 40 3.76 11.62 3.82
CA LYS A 40 4.44 12.94 3.80
C LYS A 40 4.16 13.77 5.05
N LYS A 41 2.92 13.74 5.55
CA LYS A 41 2.56 14.45 6.78
C LYS A 41 3.32 13.88 8.00
N LEU A 42 3.32 12.56 8.15
CA LEU A 42 3.97 11.87 9.26
C LEU A 42 5.50 11.94 9.18
N GLU A 43 6.05 11.85 7.97
CA GLU A 43 7.49 11.98 7.71
C GLU A 43 7.96 13.39 8.08
N LYS A 44 7.24 14.43 7.64
CA LYS A 44 7.55 15.80 8.03
C LYS A 44 7.55 15.95 9.55
N TYR A 45 6.51 15.45 10.21
CA TYR A 45 6.39 15.47 11.66
C TYR A 45 7.56 14.74 12.36
N TYR A 46 7.91 13.54 11.88
CA TYR A 46 9.02 12.74 12.41
C TYR A 46 10.36 13.51 12.42
N TYR A 47 10.62 14.27 11.37
CA TYR A 47 11.86 15.04 11.23
C TYR A 47 11.84 16.43 11.86
N SER A 48 10.68 16.93 12.31
CA SER A 48 10.55 18.27 12.89
C SER A 48 10.20 18.22 14.38
N ASP A 49 8.99 17.82 14.70
CA ASP A 49 8.40 18.03 16.03
C ASP A 49 8.45 16.76 16.91
N TRP A 50 8.54 15.57 16.29
CA TRP A 50 8.39 14.28 16.99
C TRP A 50 9.31 14.12 18.20
N ARG A 51 10.57 14.58 18.12
CA ARG A 51 11.52 14.41 19.22
C ARG A 51 11.12 15.23 20.45
N GLU A 52 10.61 16.44 20.23
CA GLU A 52 10.14 17.31 21.32
C GLU A 52 8.88 16.74 21.96
N ASP A 53 7.93 16.27 21.14
CA ASP A 53 6.71 15.63 21.60
C ASP A 53 6.98 14.30 22.32
N HIS A 54 7.95 13.52 21.84
CA HIS A 54 8.37 12.28 22.49
C HIS A 54 8.95 12.56 23.87
N GLU A 55 9.80 13.57 24.02
CA GLU A 55 10.42 13.94 25.29
C GLU A 55 9.43 14.54 26.29
N SER A 56 8.53 15.42 25.82
CA SER A 56 7.51 16.07 26.66
C SER A 56 6.32 15.17 26.98
N GLY A 57 6.02 14.22 26.11
CA GLY A 57 4.88 13.30 26.20
C GLY A 57 5.23 11.88 26.65
N LYS A 58 6.37 11.65 27.31
CA LYS A 58 6.86 10.29 27.68
C LYS A 58 5.86 9.43 28.45
N ASP A 59 5.01 10.05 29.25
CA ASP A 59 3.98 9.34 30.03
C ASP A 59 2.67 9.11 29.26
N LEU A 60 2.56 9.63 28.03
CA LEU A 60 1.38 9.49 27.19
C LEU A 60 1.46 8.20 26.37
N MET A 61 0.41 7.39 26.41
CA MET A 61 0.33 6.13 25.67
C MET A 61 -0.20 6.33 24.23
N TYR A 62 0.53 7.10 23.42
CA TYR A 62 0.24 7.25 21.99
C TYR A 62 1.29 6.54 21.13
N GLY A 63 0.85 5.70 20.19
CA GLY A 63 1.76 4.97 19.29
C GLY A 63 2.67 5.88 18.45
N ILE A 64 2.26 7.13 18.19
CA ILE A 64 3.07 8.12 17.49
C ILE A 64 4.34 8.50 18.26
N LEU A 65 4.33 8.39 19.59
CA LEU A 65 5.47 8.69 20.47
C LEU A 65 6.36 7.47 20.71
N SER A 66 6.08 6.32 20.09
CA SER A 66 6.98 5.17 20.17
C SER A 66 8.28 5.43 19.39
N GLU A 67 9.42 4.95 19.91
CA GLU A 67 10.74 5.13 19.28
C GLU A 67 10.80 4.57 17.86
N ASP A 68 10.14 3.42 17.63
CA ASP A 68 10.23 2.67 16.37
C ASP A 68 8.96 2.70 15.51
N GLY A 69 7.83 3.20 16.01
CA GLY A 69 6.53 3.05 15.32
C GLY A 69 6.52 3.64 13.91
N LEU A 70 6.91 4.92 13.79
CA LEU A 70 6.99 5.58 12.47
C LEU A 70 8.08 4.97 11.59
N ARG A 71 9.24 4.64 12.19
CA ARG A 71 10.36 4.03 11.47
C ARG A 71 9.97 2.70 10.81
N ASN A 72 9.26 1.84 11.54
CA ASN A 72 8.79 0.56 11.04
C ASN A 72 7.81 0.74 9.88
N ILE A 73 6.82 1.62 10.04
CA ILE A 73 5.82 1.90 9.00
C ILE A 73 6.48 2.49 7.73
N PHE A 74 7.46 3.37 7.89
CA PHE A 74 8.19 3.94 6.76
C PHE A 74 9.01 2.87 6.02
N GLY A 75 9.65 1.95 6.76
CA GLY A 75 10.36 0.81 6.20
C GLY A 75 9.45 -0.14 5.41
N ASP A 76 8.30 -0.51 5.99
CA ASP A 76 7.31 -1.38 5.34
C ASP A 76 6.78 -0.76 4.04
N LYS A 77 6.48 0.54 4.06
CA LYS A 77 6.06 1.29 2.86
C LYS A 77 7.15 1.23 1.79
N TYR A 78 8.40 1.49 2.16
CA TYR A 78 9.51 1.50 1.21
C TYR A 78 9.71 0.14 0.53
N GLU A 79 9.66 -0.96 1.29
CA GLU A 79 9.78 -2.30 0.71
C GLU A 79 8.57 -2.67 -0.17
N LEU A 80 7.36 -2.24 0.20
CA LEU A 80 6.17 -2.40 -0.65
C LEU A 80 6.35 -1.67 -1.99
N GLU A 81 6.74 -0.40 -1.98
CA GLU A 81 6.95 0.41 -3.18
C GLU A 81 8.01 -0.20 -4.09
N LYS A 82 9.11 -0.68 -3.51
CA LYS A 82 10.16 -1.39 -4.24
C LYS A 82 9.65 -2.67 -4.89
N ASN A 83 8.77 -3.42 -4.24
CA ASN A 83 8.16 -4.62 -4.82
C ASN A 83 7.21 -4.27 -5.98
N ILE A 84 6.43 -3.19 -5.84
CA ILE A 84 5.58 -2.67 -6.92
C ILE A 84 6.43 -2.25 -8.12
N LEU A 85 7.49 -1.48 -7.90
CA LEU A 85 8.40 -1.07 -8.97
C LEU A 85 9.06 -2.25 -9.67
N LYS A 86 9.55 -3.25 -8.92
CA LYS A 86 10.11 -4.48 -9.51
C LYS A 86 9.09 -5.21 -10.39
N PHE A 87 7.83 -5.25 -9.98
CA PHE A 87 6.77 -5.87 -10.78
C PHE A 87 6.48 -5.08 -12.05
N LEU A 88 6.40 -3.75 -11.98
CA LEU A 88 6.12 -2.90 -13.13
C LEU A 88 7.27 -2.88 -14.15
N VAL A 89 8.52 -2.79 -13.68
CA VAL A 89 9.70 -2.80 -14.56
C VAL A 89 9.82 -4.12 -15.33
N LYS A 90 9.46 -5.26 -14.73
CA LYS A 90 9.43 -6.56 -15.44
C LYS A 90 8.39 -6.63 -16.57
N LYS A 91 7.41 -5.73 -16.57
CA LYS A 91 6.32 -5.68 -17.56
C LYS A 91 6.56 -4.63 -18.66
N LEU A 92 7.55 -3.76 -18.48
CA LEU A 92 8.01 -2.78 -19.47
C LEU A 92 9.12 -3.40 -20.33
#